data_AF-A0A367QL83-F1
#
_entry.id   AF-A0A367QL83-F1
#
_cell.length_a   1.000
_cell.length_b   1.000
_cell.length_c   1.000
_cell.angle_alpha   90.00
_cell.angle_beta   90.00
_cell.angle_gamma   90.00
#
_symmetry.space_group_name_H-M   'P 1'
#
loop_
_entity.id
_entity.type
_entity.pdbx_description
1 polymer ?
#
loop_
_entity_poly.entity_id
_entity_poly.type
_entity_poly.pdbx_seq_one_letter_code
_entity_poly.pdbx_strand_id
1 'polypeptide(L)'
;MLDPSAEDLRCIAIQFLEQSPPQRLHILKQLGIARYEFLTKIRLNEANIICMMRFLKYPNRLKFPNLQEADLSGLNLDGLNFIRANLSAANLQGSSLVNADLLFANLTKADLRNADLRGATLNETIWSDTLVDRCQLGVGTGLTHLQRQDLQLRGAKFN
;
A
#
# COMPACT_ATOMS: atom_id res chain seq x y z
N MET A 1 25.77 -16.30 -3.08
CA MET A 1 24.36 -16.57 -2.68
C MET A 1 23.58 -16.66 -3.97
N LEU A 2 23.04 -17.84 -4.30
CA LEU A 2 22.18 -18.01 -5.47
C LEU A 2 20.91 -17.17 -5.27
N ASP A 3 20.42 -16.51 -6.32
CA ASP A 3 19.14 -15.80 -6.27
C ASP A 3 18.05 -16.87 -6.04
N PRO A 4 17.21 -16.76 -5.00
CA PRO A 4 16.18 -17.75 -4.74
C PRO A 4 15.25 -17.85 -5.96
N SER A 5 14.87 -19.08 -6.34
CA SER A 5 14.01 -19.27 -7.49
C SER A 5 12.64 -18.62 -7.26
N ALA A 6 11.93 -18.32 -8.34
CA ALA A 6 10.58 -17.75 -8.23
C ALA A 6 9.62 -18.69 -7.48
N GLU A 7 9.80 -20.01 -7.63
CA GLU A 7 9.02 -21.02 -6.92
C GLU A 7 9.35 -21.05 -5.42
N ASP A 8 10.63 -20.95 -5.06
CA ASP A 8 11.04 -20.87 -3.64
C ASP A 8 10.44 -19.62 -2.96
N LEU A 9 10.54 -18.46 -3.61
CA LEU A 9 9.97 -17.21 -3.08
C LEU A 9 8.46 -17.29 -2.91
N ARG A 10 7.76 -17.95 -3.86
CA ARG A 10 6.32 -18.14 -3.77
C ARG A 10 5.94 -19.02 -2.59
N CYS A 11 6.63 -20.15 -2.39
CA CYS A 11 6.42 -21.02 -1.23
C CYS A 11 6.64 -20.29 0.09
N ILE A 12 7.74 -19.52 0.23
CA ILE A 12 8.03 -18.75 1.44
C ILE A 12 6.97 -17.66 1.67
N ALA A 13 6.52 -16.99 0.61
CA ALA A 13 5.46 -15.98 0.70
C ALA A 13 4.13 -16.58 1.20
N ILE A 14 3.75 -17.76 0.69
CA ILE A 14 2.56 -18.49 1.15
C ILE A 14 2.71 -18.86 2.63
N GLN A 15 3.84 -19.49 3.00
CA GLN A 15 4.11 -19.88 4.39
C GLN A 15 4.04 -18.68 5.35
N PHE A 16 4.57 -17.53 4.95
CA PHE A 16 4.47 -16.28 5.72
C PHE A 16 3.00 -15.84 5.88
N LEU A 17 2.22 -15.83 4.80
CA LEU A 17 0.83 -15.39 4.80
C LEU A 17 -0.12 -16.38 5.49
N GLU A 18 0.26 -17.64 5.68
CA GLU A 18 -0.49 -18.60 6.50
C GLU A 18 -0.29 -18.36 8.01
N GLN A 19 0.78 -17.66 8.40
CA GLN A 19 1.06 -17.40 9.81
C GLN A 19 0.10 -16.38 10.44
N SER A 20 -0.07 -16.48 11.77
CA SER A 20 -0.76 -15.47 12.57
C SER A 20 -0.01 -14.12 12.58
N PRO A 21 -0.68 -12.99 12.83
CA PRO A 21 -0.02 -11.68 12.84
C PRO A 21 1.21 -11.56 13.76
N PRO A 22 1.24 -12.13 14.99
CA PRO A 22 2.44 -12.11 15.83
C PRO A 22 3.62 -12.90 15.24
N GLN A 23 3.35 -14.05 14.62
CA GLN A 23 4.38 -14.86 13.95
C GLN A 23 4.92 -14.13 12.71
N ARG A 24 4.04 -13.52 11.90
CA ARG A 24 4.45 -12.66 10.79
C ARG A 24 5.37 -11.54 11.27
N LEU A 25 5.01 -10.86 12.36
CA LEU A 25 5.84 -9.79 12.91
C LEU A 25 7.23 -10.31 13.34
N HIS A 26 7.30 -11.50 13.93
CA HIS A 26 8.56 -12.14 14.29
C HIS A 26 9.43 -12.38 13.05
N ILE A 27 8.86 -12.92 11.96
CA ILE A 27 9.56 -13.14 10.69
C ILE A 27 10.05 -11.80 10.10
N LEU A 28 9.21 -10.77 10.08
CA LEU A 28 9.61 -9.44 9.57
C LEU A 28 10.77 -8.84 10.37
N LYS A 29 10.83 -9.06 11.68
CA LYS A 29 11.96 -8.65 12.54
C LYS A 29 13.24 -9.40 12.19
N GLN A 30 13.16 -10.72 11.99
CA GLN A 30 14.31 -11.53 11.57
C GLN A 30 14.85 -11.11 10.20
N LEU A 31 13.97 -10.69 9.30
CA LEU A 31 14.32 -10.19 7.97
C LEU A 31 14.79 -8.72 7.95
N GLY A 32 14.74 -8.00 9.08
CA GLY A 32 15.14 -6.59 9.15
C GLY A 32 14.15 -5.61 8.49
N ILE A 33 12.92 -6.05 8.22
CA ILE A 33 11.89 -5.28 7.50
C ILE A 33 10.64 -5.01 8.34
N ALA A 34 10.75 -5.10 9.67
CA ALA A 34 9.66 -4.89 10.63
C ALA A 34 8.96 -3.53 10.52
N ARG A 35 9.60 -2.52 9.92
CA ARG A 35 8.96 -1.22 9.62
C ARG A 35 7.74 -1.33 8.69
N TYR A 36 7.61 -2.44 7.95
CA TYR A 36 6.44 -2.74 7.14
C TYR A 36 5.46 -3.64 7.92
N GLU A 37 5.11 -3.25 9.15
CA GLU A 37 4.26 -4.05 10.04
C GLU A 37 2.86 -4.31 9.49
N PHE A 38 2.37 -3.50 8.55
CA PHE A 38 1.08 -3.72 7.89
C PHE A 38 1.03 -5.05 7.12
N LEU A 39 2.18 -5.61 6.71
CA LEU A 39 2.27 -6.94 6.09
C LEU A 39 1.78 -8.06 7.04
N THR A 40 1.70 -7.79 8.34
CA THR A 40 1.09 -8.72 9.31
C THR A 40 -0.43 -8.82 9.16
N LYS A 41 -1.07 -7.82 8.53
CA LYS A 41 -2.54 -7.69 8.39
C LYS A 41 -3.07 -8.04 7.01
N ILE A 42 -2.21 -8.12 5.99
CA ILE A 42 -2.64 -8.42 4.61
C ILE A 42 -3.21 -9.84 4.48
N ARG A 43 -4.21 -10.03 3.62
CA ARG A 43 -4.87 -11.32 3.41
C ARG A 43 -4.02 -12.26 2.55
N LEU A 44 -4.19 -13.56 2.73
CA LEU A 44 -3.64 -14.56 1.80
C LEU A 44 -4.48 -14.58 0.52
N ASN A 45 -3.90 -14.12 -0.59
CA ASN A 45 -4.43 -14.20 -1.95
C ASN A 45 -3.28 -14.04 -2.96
N GLU A 46 -3.54 -14.28 -4.25
CA GLU A 46 -2.51 -14.20 -5.29
C GLU A 46 -1.80 -12.85 -5.35
N ALA A 47 -2.55 -11.76 -5.29
CA ALA A 47 -2.01 -10.40 -5.28
C ALA A 47 -0.98 -10.19 -4.15
N ASN A 48 -1.33 -10.62 -2.94
CA ASN A 48 -0.48 -10.47 -1.78
C ASN A 48 0.66 -11.48 -1.73
N ILE A 49 0.53 -12.66 -2.33
CA ILE A 49 1.66 -13.60 -2.52
C ILE A 49 2.71 -12.93 -3.41
N ILE A 50 2.31 -12.39 -4.57
CA ILE A 50 3.22 -11.70 -5.49
C ILE A 50 3.85 -10.48 -4.81
N CYS A 51 3.05 -9.70 -4.06
CA CYS A 51 3.55 -8.60 -3.25
C CYS A 51 4.63 -9.08 -2.26
N MET A 52 4.36 -10.12 -1.47
CA MET A 52 5.31 -10.66 -0.51
C MET A 52 6.58 -11.18 -1.16
N MET A 53 6.50 -11.82 -2.33
CA MET A 53 7.68 -12.25 -3.10
C MET A 53 8.61 -11.06 -3.38
N ARG A 54 8.09 -9.86 -3.67
CA ARG A 54 8.90 -8.65 -3.89
C ARG A 54 9.65 -8.20 -2.63
N PHE A 55 9.01 -8.30 -1.46
CA PHE A 55 9.65 -7.99 -0.17
C PHE A 55 10.71 -9.02 0.21
N LEU A 56 10.45 -10.31 -0.07
CA LEU A 56 11.31 -11.43 0.29
C LEU A 56 12.50 -11.61 -0.65
N LYS A 57 12.40 -11.14 -1.90
CA LYS A 57 13.48 -11.28 -2.88
C LYS A 57 14.77 -10.58 -2.43
N TYR A 58 14.66 -9.33 -1.96
CA TYR A 58 15.80 -8.55 -1.48
C TYR A 58 15.45 -7.68 -0.26
N PRO A 59 15.16 -8.28 0.92
CA PRO A 59 14.65 -7.56 2.10
C PRO A 59 15.58 -6.42 2.54
N ASN A 60 16.90 -6.65 2.47
CA ASN A 60 17.93 -5.67 2.87
C ASN A 60 18.14 -4.54 1.84
N ARG A 61 17.52 -4.60 0.66
CA ARG A 61 17.63 -3.58 -0.40
C ARG A 61 16.36 -2.74 -0.55
N LEU A 62 15.33 -3.00 0.26
CA LEU A 62 14.10 -2.22 0.25
C LEU A 62 14.39 -0.79 0.72
N LYS A 63 14.12 0.18 -0.15
CA LYS A 63 14.14 1.61 0.20
C LYS A 63 12.71 2.14 0.36
N PHE A 64 11.86 1.85 -0.62
CA PHE A 64 10.46 2.24 -0.65
C PHE A 64 9.59 1.00 -0.88
N PRO A 65 8.38 0.94 -0.32
CA PRO A 65 7.52 -0.22 -0.46
C PRO A 65 7.00 -0.34 -1.91
N ASN A 66 7.17 -1.51 -2.51
CA ASN A 66 6.55 -1.85 -3.79
C ASN A 66 5.31 -2.72 -3.52
N LEU A 67 4.15 -2.07 -3.55
CA LEU A 67 2.82 -2.62 -3.27
C LEU A 67 1.97 -2.68 -4.55
N GLN A 68 2.62 -2.72 -5.72
CA GLN A 68 1.95 -2.84 -7.00
C GLN A 68 0.99 -4.04 -6.98
N GLU A 69 -0.26 -3.82 -7.38
CA GLU A 69 -1.33 -4.82 -7.45
C GLU A 69 -1.69 -5.48 -6.11
N ALA A 70 -1.15 -5.01 -4.98
CA ALA A 70 -1.44 -5.61 -3.67
C ALA A 70 -2.92 -5.42 -3.29
N ASP A 71 -3.48 -6.41 -2.61
CA ASP A 71 -4.82 -6.30 -2.00
C ASP A 71 -4.69 -5.84 -0.54
N LEU A 72 -4.93 -4.56 -0.35
CA LEU A 72 -4.91 -3.83 0.92
C LEU A 72 -6.34 -3.41 1.35
N SER A 73 -7.37 -4.02 0.76
CA SER A 73 -8.76 -3.64 0.98
C SER A 73 -9.19 -3.81 2.44
N GLY A 74 -9.88 -2.80 2.97
CA GLY A 74 -10.42 -2.79 4.34
C GLY A 74 -9.37 -2.81 5.46
N LEU A 75 -8.10 -2.55 5.18
CA LEU A 75 -7.05 -2.49 6.21
C LEU A 75 -7.04 -1.14 6.92
N ASN A 76 -6.66 -1.16 8.21
CA ASN A 76 -6.19 0.04 8.90
C ASN A 76 -4.68 0.20 8.64
N LEU A 77 -4.34 1.25 7.91
CA LEU A 77 -3.03 1.71 7.48
C LEU A 77 -2.75 3.14 7.98
N ASP A 78 -3.40 3.54 9.07
CA ASP A 78 -3.31 4.89 9.62
C ASP A 78 -1.89 5.22 10.07
N GLY A 79 -1.45 6.45 9.79
CA GLY A 79 -0.14 6.96 10.19
C GLY A 79 1.07 6.27 9.54
N LEU A 80 0.86 5.36 8.60
CA LEU A 80 1.95 4.63 7.96
C LEU A 80 2.75 5.50 6.99
N ASN A 81 4.05 5.19 6.90
CA ASN A 81 4.95 5.82 5.94
C ASN A 81 4.93 5.05 4.61
N PHE A 82 4.29 5.65 3.61
CA PHE A 82 4.25 5.21 2.22
C PHE A 82 4.95 6.22 1.28
N ILE A 83 5.95 6.94 1.79
CA ILE A 83 6.75 7.87 0.97
C ILE A 83 7.34 7.08 -0.21
N ARG A 84 7.11 7.60 -1.43
CA ARG A 84 7.53 6.99 -2.71
C ARG A 84 7.03 5.55 -2.91
N ALA A 85 5.97 5.15 -2.22
CA ALA A 85 5.38 3.84 -2.41
C ALA A 85 4.88 3.67 -3.85
N ASN A 86 5.14 2.51 -4.43
CA ASN A 86 4.43 2.12 -5.65
C ASN A 86 3.16 1.39 -5.23
N LEU A 87 2.01 2.05 -5.33
CA LEU A 87 0.67 1.52 -5.08
C LEU A 87 -0.11 1.36 -6.40
N SER A 88 0.59 1.32 -7.55
CA SER A 88 -0.08 1.20 -8.84
C SER A 88 -0.90 -0.09 -8.91
N ALA A 89 -2.14 0.03 -9.40
CA ALA A 89 -3.13 -1.04 -9.46
C ALA A 89 -3.44 -1.73 -8.11
N ALA A 90 -3.02 -1.17 -6.97
CA ALA A 90 -3.35 -1.73 -5.67
C ALA A 90 -4.85 -1.56 -5.35
N ASN A 91 -5.42 -2.55 -4.68
CA ASN A 91 -6.77 -2.46 -4.14
C ASN A 91 -6.71 -1.91 -2.71
N LEU A 92 -7.15 -0.68 -2.52
CA LEU A 92 -7.26 0.01 -1.23
C LEU A 92 -8.73 0.26 -0.85
N GLN A 93 -9.68 -0.43 -1.49
CA GLN A 93 -11.11 -0.20 -1.29
C GLN A 93 -11.47 -0.31 0.20
N GLY A 94 -12.10 0.74 0.73
CA GLY A 94 -12.53 0.81 2.13
C GLY A 94 -11.41 0.78 3.18
N SER A 95 -10.14 0.95 2.78
CA SER A 95 -9.03 1.03 3.73
C SER A 95 -8.95 2.41 4.40
N SER A 96 -8.40 2.44 5.61
CA SER A 96 -8.11 3.68 6.34
C SER A 96 -6.63 3.99 6.22
N LEU A 97 -6.30 5.18 5.73
CA LEU A 97 -4.96 5.76 5.59
C LEU A 97 -4.94 7.14 6.28
N VAL A 98 -5.66 7.28 7.38
CA VAL A 98 -5.76 8.56 8.10
C VAL A 98 -4.38 8.96 8.58
N ASN A 99 -3.98 10.21 8.30
CA ASN A 99 -2.65 10.75 8.61
C ASN A 99 -1.47 9.96 8.01
N ALA A 100 -1.68 9.14 6.97
CA ALA A 100 -0.59 8.43 6.31
C ALA A 100 0.30 9.40 5.50
N ASP A 101 1.58 9.09 5.39
CA ASP A 101 2.51 9.85 4.54
C ASP A 101 2.59 9.20 3.16
N LEU A 102 2.00 9.83 2.15
CA LEU A 102 1.96 9.36 0.76
C LEU A 102 2.79 10.26 -0.16
N LEU A 103 3.71 11.06 0.37
CA LEU A 103 4.58 11.94 -0.43
C LEU A 103 5.25 11.15 -1.58
N PHE A 104 5.08 11.60 -2.83
CA PHE A 104 5.55 10.92 -4.06
C PHE A 104 4.97 9.52 -4.32
N ALA A 105 3.87 9.12 -3.67
CA ALA A 105 3.28 7.80 -3.92
C ALA A 105 2.63 7.72 -5.31
N ASN A 106 2.82 6.58 -5.98
CA ASN A 106 2.16 6.30 -7.26
C ASN A 106 0.87 5.51 -7.03
N LEU A 107 -0.28 6.15 -7.25
CA LEU A 107 -1.62 5.55 -7.13
C LEU A 107 -2.25 5.24 -8.51
N THR A 108 -1.44 5.19 -9.58
CA THR A 108 -1.94 4.94 -10.94
C THR A 108 -2.76 3.65 -11.00
N LYS A 109 -4.00 3.72 -11.50
CA LYS A 109 -4.94 2.58 -11.57
C LYS A 109 -5.32 1.95 -10.22
N ALA A 110 -4.94 2.55 -9.09
CA ALA A 110 -5.32 2.05 -7.78
C ALA A 110 -6.83 2.23 -7.54
N ASP A 111 -7.40 1.35 -6.73
CA ASP A 111 -8.79 1.45 -6.29
C ASP A 111 -8.86 1.98 -4.86
N LEU A 112 -9.22 3.25 -4.69
CA LEU A 112 -9.43 3.89 -3.39
C LEU A 112 -10.91 4.16 -3.11
N ARG A 113 -11.84 3.43 -3.76
CA ARG A 113 -13.27 3.64 -3.52
C ARG A 113 -13.60 3.41 -2.06
N ASN A 114 -14.32 4.36 -1.46
CA ASN A 114 -14.65 4.38 -0.02
C ASN A 114 -13.45 4.38 0.94
N ALA A 115 -12.21 4.60 0.47
CA ALA A 115 -11.06 4.73 1.35
C ALA A 115 -11.09 6.05 2.14
N ASP A 116 -10.38 6.09 3.27
CA ASP A 116 -10.27 7.28 4.12
C ASP A 116 -8.81 7.75 4.19
N LEU A 117 -8.51 8.86 3.52
CA LEU A 117 -7.18 9.49 3.47
C LEU A 117 -7.19 10.84 4.20
N ARG A 118 -8.13 11.07 5.12
CA ARG A 118 -8.19 12.34 5.85
C ARG A 118 -6.87 12.58 6.59
N GLY A 119 -6.31 13.78 6.42
CA GLY A 119 -5.04 14.17 7.03
C GLY A 119 -3.78 13.56 6.38
N ALA A 120 -3.93 12.72 5.35
CA ALA A 120 -2.78 12.19 4.63
C ALA A 120 -2.00 13.29 3.87
N THR A 121 -0.69 13.14 3.77
CA THR A 121 0.17 14.02 2.97
C THR A 121 0.23 13.52 1.53
N LEU A 122 -0.32 14.29 0.59
CA LEU A 122 -0.54 13.89 -0.80
C LEU A 122 0.32 14.66 -1.81
N ASN A 123 1.36 15.36 -1.35
CA ASN A 123 2.28 16.06 -2.24
C ASN A 123 2.89 15.11 -3.28
N GLU A 124 2.92 15.55 -4.54
CA GLU A 124 3.56 14.83 -5.65
C GLU A 124 3.00 13.42 -5.91
N THR A 125 1.77 13.16 -5.47
CA THR A 125 1.08 11.89 -5.73
C THR A 125 0.57 11.82 -7.18
N ILE A 126 0.61 10.61 -7.76
CA ILE A 126 0.15 10.35 -9.14
C ILE A 126 -1.20 9.64 -9.10
N TRP A 127 -2.21 10.19 -9.79
CA TRP A 127 -3.61 9.75 -9.72
C TRP A 127 -4.21 9.29 -11.06
N SER A 128 -3.38 8.97 -12.04
CA SER A 128 -3.82 8.56 -13.38
C SER A 128 -4.66 7.28 -13.30
N ASP A 129 -5.86 7.30 -13.86
CA ASP A 129 -6.81 6.17 -13.85
C ASP A 129 -7.18 5.64 -12.44
N THR A 130 -6.90 6.40 -11.39
CA THR A 130 -7.24 6.01 -10.02
C THR A 130 -8.75 6.09 -9.79
N LEU A 131 -9.33 5.07 -9.14
CA LEU A 131 -10.74 5.08 -8.77
C LEU A 131 -10.90 5.71 -7.39
N VAL A 132 -11.62 6.83 -7.32
CA VAL A 132 -11.74 7.63 -6.08
C VAL A 132 -13.19 7.91 -5.68
N ASP A 133 -14.16 7.19 -6.26
CA ASP A 133 -15.58 7.34 -5.87
C ASP A 133 -15.75 7.14 -4.36
N ARG A 134 -16.32 8.15 -3.69
CA ARG A 134 -16.53 8.20 -2.23
C ARG A 134 -15.27 8.14 -1.38
N CYS A 135 -14.08 8.27 -1.97
CA CYS A 135 -12.83 8.40 -1.23
C CYS A 135 -12.83 9.71 -0.42
N GLN A 136 -12.49 9.65 0.86
CA GLN A 136 -12.42 10.83 1.73
C GLN A 136 -11.00 11.39 1.72
N LEU A 137 -10.80 12.56 1.12
CA LEU A 137 -9.48 13.23 1.08
C LEU A 137 -9.33 14.33 2.14
N GLY A 138 -10.41 14.67 2.84
CA GLY A 138 -10.41 15.74 3.85
C GLY A 138 -10.02 17.09 3.22
N VAL A 139 -9.01 17.74 3.77
CA VAL A 139 -8.44 18.97 3.18
C VAL A 139 -7.63 18.65 1.91
N GLY A 140 -7.21 17.41 1.66
CA GLY A 140 -6.37 17.09 0.50
C GLY A 140 -4.99 17.77 0.57
N THR A 141 -4.36 17.75 1.74
CA THR A 141 -3.07 18.37 2.01
C THR A 141 -2.02 17.94 0.98
N GLY A 142 -1.43 18.91 0.27
CA GLY A 142 -0.40 18.65 -0.73
C GLY A 142 -0.88 18.46 -2.16
N LEU A 143 -2.19 18.32 -2.38
CA LEU A 143 -2.75 18.31 -3.73
C LEU A 143 -2.69 19.70 -4.35
N THR A 144 -2.39 19.75 -5.64
CA THR A 144 -2.57 20.97 -6.45
C THR A 144 -4.06 21.29 -6.62
N HIS A 145 -4.37 22.53 -6.98
CA HIS A 145 -5.75 22.94 -7.28
C HIS A 145 -6.37 22.07 -8.40
N LEU A 146 -5.60 21.78 -9.45
CA LEU A 146 -6.05 20.95 -10.57
C LEU A 146 -6.34 19.51 -10.13
N GLN A 147 -5.45 18.91 -9.33
CA GLN A 147 -5.69 17.57 -8.79
C GLN A 147 -6.94 17.53 -7.92
N ARG A 148 -7.13 18.51 -7.04
CA ARG A 148 -8.33 18.58 -6.19
C ARG A 148 -9.60 18.63 -7.06
N GLN A 149 -9.63 19.49 -8.06
CA GLN A 149 -10.79 19.63 -8.96
C GLN A 149 -11.07 18.33 -9.74
N ASP A 150 -10.04 17.73 -10.34
CA ASP A 150 -10.16 16.48 -11.06
C ASP A 150 -10.65 15.32 -10.17
N LEU A 151 -10.04 15.17 -8.98
CA LEU A 151 -10.42 14.12 -8.02
C LEU A 151 -11.86 14.30 -7.53
N GLN A 152 -12.30 15.55 -7.32
CA GLN A 152 -13.67 15.85 -6.95
C GLN A 152 -14.66 15.47 -8.06
N LEU A 153 -14.32 15.76 -9.32
CA LEU A 153 -15.13 15.36 -10.49
C LEU A 153 -15.22 13.83 -10.61
N ARG A 154 -14.17 13.11 -10.21
CA ARG A 154 -14.13 11.63 -10.16
C ARG A 154 -14.80 11.02 -8.92
N GLY A 155 -15.44 11.83 -8.07
CA GLY A 155 -16.26 11.37 -6.94
C GLY A 155 -15.56 11.37 -5.58
N ALA A 156 -14.35 11.91 -5.46
CA ALA A 156 -13.70 12.10 -4.17
C ALA A 156 -14.39 13.19 -3.34
N LYS A 157 -14.36 13.03 -2.02
CA LYS A 157 -14.96 13.95 -1.05
C LYS A 157 -13.88 14.77 -0.36
N PHE A 158 -14.07 16.08 -0.37
CA PHE A 158 -13.28 17.04 0.38
C PHE A 158 -14.14 17.65 1.49
N ASN A 159 -13.49 18.19 2.53
CA ASN A 159 -14.15 19.01 3.55
C ASN A 159 -14.42 20.42 3.04
#